data_AF-D7LVS6-F1
#
_entry.id   AF-D7LVS6-F1
#
_cell.length_a   1.000
_cell.length_b   1.000
_cell.length_c   1.000
_cell.angle_alpha   90.00
_cell.angle_beta   90.00
_cell.angle_gamma   90.00
#
_symmetry.space_group_name_H-M   'P 1'
#
loop_
_entity.id
_entity.type
_entity.pdbx_description
1 polymer ?
#
loop_
_entity_poly.entity_id
_entity_poly.type
_entity_poly.pdbx_seq_one_letter_code
_entity_poly.pdbx_strand_id
1 'polypeptide(L)'
;VMDACVSVLRETLFDNTDPASDPRADLLPCKFYGSLAVLYAKFKKVKRKETFEFYPALINEITTRFKATGRVWLSHIDHLLSPFNIDKNRWIAVHIDLTSHTLTVLDPTAAARRGSRLKPELEFICEMFPYLVRKVGGSDLMKNFPLQPLTFARNTHVSQATNIANSGMLSLLLLEAYATGGMDKAVHVKEDGMRLRAEELVVQMYEHCCGEL
;
A
#
# COMPACT_ATOMS: atom_id res chain seq x y z
N VAL A 1 4.20 15.54 -2.02
CA VAL A 1 2.74 15.62 -2.27
C VAL A 1 2.08 14.27 -2.04
N MET A 2 2.32 13.23 -2.86
CA MET A 2 1.61 11.94 -2.70
C MET A 2 1.72 11.31 -1.30
N ASP A 3 2.93 11.25 -0.70
CA ASP A 3 3.10 10.74 0.66
C ASP A 3 2.28 11.51 1.71
N ALA A 4 2.09 12.83 1.52
CA ALA A 4 1.27 13.63 2.42
C ALA A 4 -0.22 13.32 2.24
N CYS A 5 -0.67 13.15 0.98
CA CYS A 5 -2.04 12.69 0.70
C CYS A 5 -2.30 11.31 1.33
N VAL A 6 -1.35 10.38 1.22
CA VAL A 6 -1.43 9.05 1.86
C VAL A 6 -1.49 9.18 3.37
N SER A 7 -0.66 10.04 3.98
CA SER A 7 -0.66 10.25 5.43
C SER A 7 -2.01 10.75 5.92
N VAL A 8 -2.55 11.79 5.29
CA VAL A 8 -3.86 12.36 5.67
C VAL A 8 -4.97 11.35 5.46
N LEU A 9 -4.99 10.68 4.30
CA LEU A 9 -5.98 9.65 4.02
C LEU A 9 -5.91 8.50 5.03
N ARG A 10 -4.69 8.10 5.42
CA ARG A 10 -4.47 7.05 6.42
C ARG A 10 -5.07 7.44 7.77
N GLU A 11 -4.83 8.66 8.24
CA GLU A 11 -5.40 9.10 9.52
C GLU A 11 -6.92 9.28 9.42
N THR A 12 -7.43 9.89 8.35
CA THR A 12 -8.88 10.04 8.15
C THR A 12 -9.62 8.70 8.10
N LEU A 13 -9.02 7.65 7.51
CA LEU A 13 -9.66 6.35 7.36
C LEU A 13 -9.48 5.42 8.57
N PHE A 14 -8.39 5.57 9.33
CA PHE A 14 -7.97 4.56 10.30
C PHE A 14 -7.63 5.09 11.69
N ASP A 15 -7.60 6.41 11.91
CA ASP A 15 -7.63 7.00 13.26
C ASP A 15 -9.10 7.23 13.65
N ASN A 16 -9.51 6.71 14.81
CA ASN A 16 -10.87 6.80 15.39
C ASN A 16 -11.95 5.86 14.82
N THR A 17 -11.58 4.72 14.25
CA THR A 17 -12.57 3.70 13.87
C THR A 17 -13.05 2.89 15.08
N ASP A 18 -14.38 2.73 15.21
CA ASP A 18 -15.00 1.81 16.16
C ASP A 18 -14.47 0.38 15.90
N PRO A 19 -13.93 -0.33 16.89
CA PRO A 19 -13.46 -1.70 16.75
C PRO A 19 -14.48 -2.66 16.10
N ALA A 20 -15.79 -2.37 16.18
CA ALA A 20 -16.84 -3.17 15.55
C ALA A 20 -16.99 -2.93 14.03
N SER A 21 -16.53 -1.80 13.51
CA SER A 21 -16.64 -1.42 12.09
C SER A 21 -15.29 -1.07 11.44
N ASP A 22 -14.18 -1.30 12.16
CA ASP A 22 -12.85 -0.92 11.73
C ASP A 22 -12.42 -1.72 10.49
N PRO A 23 -12.13 -1.06 9.35
CA PRO A 23 -11.59 -1.74 8.21
C PRO A 23 -10.30 -2.45 8.60
N ARG A 24 -10.19 -3.76 8.36
CA ARG A 24 -8.97 -4.55 8.61
C ARG A 24 -7.87 -4.24 7.59
N ALA A 25 -7.64 -2.96 7.34
CA ALA A 25 -6.72 -2.40 6.39
C ALA A 25 -5.87 -1.28 7.03
N ASP A 26 -4.73 -1.00 6.40
CA ASP A 26 -3.89 0.14 6.69
C ASP A 26 -3.22 0.64 5.40
N LEU A 27 -2.82 1.92 5.38
CA LEU A 27 -2.11 2.54 4.25
C LEU A 27 -0.61 2.63 4.55
N LEU A 28 0.22 2.15 3.62
CA LEU A 28 1.67 2.30 3.68
C LEU A 28 2.12 3.56 2.92
N PRO A 29 3.14 4.28 3.43
CA PRO A 29 3.75 5.38 2.69
C PRO A 29 4.36 4.93 1.35
N CYS A 30 4.34 5.78 0.33
CA CYS A 30 4.91 5.50 -0.99
C CYS A 30 6.40 5.13 -0.92
N LYS A 31 7.14 5.79 0.00
CA LYS A 31 8.58 5.54 0.22
C LYS A 31 8.90 4.13 0.75
N PHE A 32 7.90 3.39 1.27
CA PHE A 32 8.07 2.05 1.82
C PHE A 32 8.74 1.11 0.80
N TYR A 33 8.22 1.09 -0.43
CA TYR A 33 8.74 0.21 -1.49
C TYR A 33 10.12 0.64 -1.98
N GLY A 34 10.44 1.93 -1.96
CA GLY A 34 11.78 2.43 -2.27
C GLY A 34 12.85 1.84 -1.33
N SER A 35 12.52 1.70 -0.04
CA SER A 35 13.41 1.09 0.95
C SER A 35 13.69 -0.38 0.65
N LEU A 36 12.68 -1.13 0.19
CA LEU A 36 12.84 -2.53 -0.21
C LEU A 36 13.64 -2.66 -1.51
N ALA A 37 13.36 -1.83 -2.51
CA ALA A 37 14.03 -1.86 -3.80
C ALA A 37 15.56 -1.68 -3.66
N VAL A 38 16.00 -0.76 -2.80
CA VAL A 38 17.43 -0.52 -2.51
C VAL A 38 18.10 -1.74 -1.86
N LEU A 39 17.34 -2.50 -1.07
CA LEU A 39 17.84 -3.68 -0.36
C LEU A 39 17.86 -4.96 -1.23
N TYR A 40 17.08 -5.01 -2.31
CA TYR A 40 16.83 -6.23 -3.08
C TYR A 40 18.08 -6.89 -3.65
N ALA A 41 19.00 -6.10 -4.21
CA ALA A 41 20.24 -6.63 -4.76
C ALA A 41 21.11 -7.33 -3.69
N LYS A 42 21.09 -6.84 -2.44
CA LYS A 42 21.78 -7.47 -1.31
C LYS A 42 21.02 -8.70 -0.83
N PHE A 43 19.70 -8.58 -0.70
CA PHE A 43 18.82 -9.68 -0.32
C PHE A 43 19.02 -10.91 -1.21
N LYS A 44 19.08 -10.72 -2.54
CA LYS A 44 19.30 -11.81 -3.51
C LYS A 44 20.62 -12.57 -3.29
N LYS A 45 21.68 -11.91 -2.81
CA LYS A 45 22.99 -12.53 -2.56
C LYS A 45 23.06 -13.34 -1.27
N VAL A 46 22.15 -13.09 -0.32
CA VAL A 46 22.12 -13.85 0.94
C VAL A 46 21.63 -15.27 0.69
N LYS A 47 22.36 -16.28 1.19
CA LYS A 47 21.97 -17.69 1.03
C LYS A 47 20.78 -18.08 1.90
N ARG A 48 20.82 -17.71 3.19
CA ARG A 48 19.73 -17.93 4.17
C ARG A 48 18.95 -16.63 4.36
N LYS A 49 17.86 -16.46 3.63
CA LYS A 49 17.14 -15.18 3.54
C LYS A 49 16.59 -14.70 4.89
N GLU A 50 16.33 -15.61 5.81
CA GLU A 50 15.88 -15.37 7.18
C GLU A 50 16.92 -14.58 8.01
N THR A 51 18.19 -14.65 7.65
CA THR A 51 19.27 -13.90 8.32
C THR A 51 19.49 -12.53 7.69
N PHE A 52 18.68 -12.12 6.71
CA PHE A 52 18.79 -10.79 6.12
C PHE A 52 18.33 -9.72 7.10
N GLU A 53 19.12 -8.67 7.24
CA GLU A 53 18.80 -7.52 8.10
C GLU A 53 18.22 -6.38 7.27
N PHE A 54 16.99 -5.99 7.62
CA PHE A 54 16.35 -4.79 7.08
C PHE A 54 16.86 -3.54 7.79
N TYR A 55 16.70 -2.37 7.17
CA TYR A 55 17.08 -1.13 7.82
C TYR A 55 16.27 -0.90 9.10
N PRO A 56 16.92 -0.56 10.23
CA PRO A 56 16.21 -0.28 11.49
C PRO A 56 15.15 0.80 11.35
N ALA A 57 15.38 1.81 10.50
CA ALA A 57 14.39 2.85 10.22
C ALA A 57 13.09 2.30 9.62
N LEU A 58 13.17 1.31 8.72
CA LEU A 58 12.00 0.66 8.12
C LEU A 58 11.21 -0.14 9.16
N ILE A 59 11.90 -0.89 10.02
CA ILE A 59 11.28 -1.65 11.11
C ILE A 59 10.64 -0.71 12.14
N ASN A 60 11.34 0.38 12.48
CA ASN A 60 10.86 1.38 13.42
C ASN A 60 9.62 2.10 12.90
N GLU A 61 9.54 2.43 11.61
CA GLU A 61 8.36 3.06 11.01
C GLU A 61 7.10 2.17 11.17
N ILE A 62 7.23 0.87 10.91
CA ILE A 62 6.13 -0.09 11.07
C ILE A 62 5.75 -0.26 12.55
N THR A 63 6.73 -0.52 13.40
CA THR A 63 6.48 -0.78 14.84
C THR A 63 6.01 0.47 15.59
N THR A 64 6.37 1.67 15.14
CA THR A 64 5.85 2.92 15.70
C THR A 64 4.36 3.05 15.40
N ARG A 65 3.91 2.73 14.18
CA ARG A 65 2.47 2.69 13.89
C ARG A 65 1.75 1.70 14.78
N PHE A 66 2.29 0.48 14.94
CA PHE A 66 1.66 -0.53 15.81
C PHE A 66 1.48 -0.03 17.24
N LYS A 67 2.47 0.69 17.77
CA LYS A 67 2.39 1.28 19.11
C LYS A 67 1.39 2.44 19.18
N ALA A 68 1.33 3.28 18.15
CA ALA A 68 0.45 4.43 18.10
C ALA A 68 -1.03 4.02 18.01
N THR A 69 -1.35 3.02 17.20
CA THR A 69 -2.75 2.61 16.94
C THR A 69 -3.18 1.39 17.73
N GLY A 70 -2.23 0.61 18.28
CA GLY A 70 -2.51 -0.72 18.82
C GLY A 70 -2.80 -1.78 17.74
N ARG A 71 -2.81 -1.42 16.46
CA ARG A 71 -3.21 -2.28 15.34
C ARG A 71 -1.99 -2.96 14.72
N VAL A 72 -1.87 -4.25 14.96
CA VAL A 72 -0.77 -5.11 14.47
C VAL A 72 -1.20 -5.88 13.22
N TRP A 73 -0.31 -6.01 12.23
CA TRP A 73 -0.52 -6.84 11.03
C TRP A 73 -0.88 -8.30 11.38
N LEU A 74 -1.75 -8.91 10.57
CA LEU A 74 -2.37 -10.24 10.73
C LEU A 74 -3.29 -10.39 11.96
N SER A 75 -3.12 -9.58 12.99
CA SER A 75 -4.02 -9.58 14.15
C SER A 75 -5.23 -8.67 13.90
N HIS A 76 -4.96 -7.43 13.49
CA HIS A 76 -5.97 -6.39 13.31
C HIS A 76 -6.06 -5.90 11.86
N ILE A 77 -4.94 -6.00 11.12
CA ILE A 77 -4.81 -5.53 9.75
C ILE A 77 -4.51 -6.73 8.85
N ASP A 78 -5.37 -6.99 7.87
CA ASP A 78 -5.22 -8.03 6.86
C ASP A 78 -4.81 -7.45 5.49
N HIS A 79 -5.12 -6.17 5.24
CA HIS A 79 -4.89 -5.53 3.96
C HIS A 79 -3.95 -4.34 4.08
N LEU A 80 -2.86 -4.36 3.32
CA LEU A 80 -1.94 -3.22 3.23
C LEU A 80 -2.09 -2.57 1.87
N LEU A 81 -2.45 -1.30 1.89
CA LEU A 81 -2.80 -0.50 0.73
C LEU A 81 -1.70 0.54 0.52
N SER A 82 -1.32 0.82 -0.73
CA SER A 82 -0.36 1.89 -1.00
C SER A 82 -0.37 2.28 -2.46
N PRO A 83 -0.35 3.58 -2.78
CA PRO A 83 0.00 3.99 -4.12
C PRO A 83 1.51 3.79 -4.29
N PHE A 84 1.92 3.28 -5.45
CA PHE A 84 3.33 3.09 -5.77
C PHE A 84 3.64 3.65 -7.17
N ASN A 85 4.70 4.46 -7.25
CA ASN A 85 5.22 4.97 -8.50
C ASN A 85 6.36 4.07 -8.99
N ILE A 86 6.04 3.14 -9.88
CA ILE A 86 6.92 2.03 -10.24
C ILE A 86 8.09 2.42 -11.15
N ASP A 87 7.98 3.50 -11.93
CA ASP A 87 9.02 3.94 -12.86
C ASP A 87 9.21 5.46 -12.90
N LYS A 88 8.82 6.13 -11.81
CA LYS A 88 8.76 7.59 -11.67
C LYS A 88 7.76 8.27 -12.63
N ASN A 89 6.98 7.51 -13.39
CA ASN A 89 6.05 8.02 -14.38
C ASN A 89 4.61 7.51 -14.19
N ARG A 90 4.44 6.24 -13.79
CA ARG A 90 3.13 5.61 -13.60
C ARG A 90 2.86 5.27 -12.15
N TRP A 91 1.72 5.72 -11.65
CA TRP A 91 1.20 5.31 -10.36
C TRP A 91 0.26 4.12 -10.50
N ILE A 92 0.40 3.18 -9.58
CA ILE A 92 -0.47 2.03 -9.42
C ILE A 92 -0.98 1.97 -7.97
N ALA A 93 -2.13 1.35 -7.77
CA ALA A 93 -2.64 1.01 -6.45
C ALA A 93 -2.20 -0.42 -6.10
N VAL A 94 -1.33 -0.55 -5.09
CA VAL A 94 -0.84 -1.82 -4.58
C VAL A 94 -1.68 -2.24 -3.38
N HIS A 95 -2.17 -3.47 -3.41
CA HIS A 95 -2.88 -4.12 -2.33
C HIS A 95 -2.15 -5.42 -1.98
N ILE A 96 -1.64 -5.51 -0.75
CA ILE A 96 -1.10 -6.75 -0.19
C ILE A 96 -2.15 -7.32 0.75
N ASP A 97 -2.66 -8.50 0.42
CA ASP A 97 -3.50 -9.28 1.30
C ASP A 97 -2.63 -10.27 2.08
N LEU A 98 -2.50 -10.01 3.38
CA LEU A 98 -1.71 -10.79 4.30
C LEU A 98 -2.32 -12.18 4.53
N THR A 99 -3.64 -12.33 4.41
CA THR A 99 -4.32 -13.60 4.67
C THR A 99 -4.21 -14.56 3.48
N SER A 100 -4.38 -14.03 2.26
CA SER A 100 -4.26 -14.82 1.02
C SER A 100 -2.84 -14.85 0.45
N HIS A 101 -1.88 -14.19 1.11
CA HIS A 101 -0.47 -14.16 0.71
C HIS A 101 -0.27 -13.63 -0.72
N THR A 102 -1.02 -12.59 -1.09
CA THR A 102 -1.13 -12.08 -2.45
C THR A 102 -0.82 -10.59 -2.52
N LEU A 103 -0.07 -10.18 -3.55
CA LEU A 103 0.08 -8.79 -3.98
C LEU A 103 -0.76 -8.59 -5.25
N THR A 104 -1.83 -7.82 -5.12
CA THR A 104 -2.69 -7.40 -6.23
C THR A 104 -2.39 -5.97 -6.61
N VAL A 105 -2.20 -5.73 -7.91
CA VAL A 105 -2.14 -4.37 -8.45
C VAL A 105 -3.49 -4.02 -9.07
N LEU A 106 -4.13 -2.98 -8.55
CA LEU A 106 -5.20 -2.27 -9.23
C LEU A 106 -4.55 -1.27 -10.19
N ASP A 107 -4.61 -1.55 -11.49
CA ASP A 107 -3.83 -0.82 -12.49
C ASP A 107 -4.69 0.16 -13.29
N PRO A 108 -4.68 1.45 -12.96
CA PRO A 108 -5.41 2.47 -13.71
C PRO A 108 -4.74 2.83 -15.05
N THR A 109 -3.62 2.22 -15.40
CA THR A 109 -2.84 2.55 -16.61
C THR A 109 -2.77 1.39 -17.62
N ALA A 110 -3.42 0.26 -17.33
CA ALA A 110 -3.35 -0.95 -18.14
C ALA A 110 -3.76 -0.71 -19.60
N ALA A 111 -4.80 0.09 -19.83
CA ALA A 111 -5.29 0.41 -21.17
C ALA A 111 -4.24 1.18 -22.02
N ALA A 112 -3.50 2.09 -21.39
CA ALA A 112 -2.43 2.86 -22.03
C ALA A 112 -1.12 2.07 -22.15
N ARG A 113 -0.96 0.98 -21.38
CA ARG A 113 0.29 0.20 -21.24
C ARG A 113 0.04 -1.30 -21.39
N ARG A 114 -0.70 -1.71 -22.43
CA ARG A 114 -1.13 -3.11 -22.66
C ARG A 114 -0.01 -4.16 -22.69
N GLY A 115 1.22 -3.76 -23.01
CA GLY A 115 2.41 -4.65 -23.01
C GLY A 115 3.28 -4.58 -21.76
N SER A 116 2.95 -3.73 -20.78
CA SER A 116 3.79 -3.55 -19.58
C SER A 116 3.79 -4.81 -18.71
N ARG A 117 4.98 -5.29 -18.38
CA ARG A 117 5.19 -6.39 -17.43
C ARG A 117 5.39 -5.79 -16.04
N LEU A 118 4.34 -5.81 -15.22
CA LEU A 118 4.41 -5.31 -13.84
C LEU A 118 5.10 -6.28 -12.88
N LYS A 119 4.97 -7.58 -13.11
CA LYS A 119 5.52 -8.60 -12.21
C LYS A 119 7.03 -8.44 -11.97
N PRO A 120 7.89 -8.28 -13.00
CA PRO A 120 9.33 -8.08 -12.77
C PRO A 120 9.66 -6.79 -11.99
N GLU A 121 8.86 -5.73 -12.17
CA GLU A 121 9.04 -4.45 -11.47
C GLU A 121 8.70 -4.57 -9.98
N LEU A 122 7.85 -5.52 -9.59
CA LEU A 122 7.33 -5.69 -8.23
C LEU A 122 7.85 -6.95 -7.54
N GLU A 123 8.68 -7.74 -8.23
CA GLU A 123 9.24 -9.00 -7.72
C GLU A 123 9.97 -8.79 -6.39
N PHE A 124 10.68 -7.66 -6.25
CA PHE A 124 11.37 -7.33 -5.01
C PHE A 124 10.42 -7.24 -3.80
N ILE A 125 9.18 -6.78 -4.01
CA ILE A 125 8.17 -6.74 -2.95
C ILE A 125 7.72 -8.17 -2.65
N CYS A 126 7.34 -8.92 -3.68
CA CYS A 126 6.86 -10.29 -3.53
C CYS A 126 7.85 -11.18 -2.77
N GLU A 127 9.15 -11.07 -3.08
CA GLU A 127 10.19 -11.90 -2.45
C GLU A 127 10.60 -11.42 -1.05
N MET A 128 10.74 -10.11 -0.83
CA MET A 128 11.28 -9.59 0.43
C MET A 128 10.23 -9.38 1.51
N PHE A 129 9.00 -9.05 1.12
CA PHE A 129 7.94 -8.67 2.06
C PHE A 129 7.65 -9.75 3.12
N PRO A 130 7.57 -11.06 2.79
CA PRO A 130 7.32 -12.08 3.81
C PRO A 130 8.42 -12.16 4.89
N TYR A 131 9.68 -11.94 4.52
CA TYR A 131 10.79 -11.87 5.46
C TYR A 131 10.72 -10.62 6.34
N LEU A 132 10.29 -9.49 5.78
CA LEU A 132 10.05 -8.26 6.53
C LEU A 132 8.97 -8.49 7.60
N VAL A 133 7.85 -9.14 7.26
CA VAL A 133 6.77 -9.45 8.21
C VAL A 133 7.29 -10.26 9.40
N ARG A 134 8.05 -11.33 9.15
CA ARG A 134 8.67 -12.12 10.23
C ARG A 134 9.66 -11.31 11.07
N LYS A 135 10.46 -10.46 10.43
CA LYS A 135 11.47 -9.62 11.11
C LYS A 135 10.83 -8.55 11.99
N VAL A 136 9.73 -7.96 11.57
CA VAL A 136 8.95 -7.03 12.40
C VAL A 136 8.34 -7.76 13.60
N GLY A 137 7.76 -8.95 13.38
CA GLY A 137 7.44 -9.90 14.44
C GLY A 137 6.48 -9.40 15.54
N GLY A 138 5.56 -8.49 15.20
CA GLY A 138 4.65 -7.85 16.15
C GLY A 138 3.62 -8.78 16.82
N SER A 139 3.43 -9.98 16.28
CA SER A 139 2.56 -11.04 16.83
C SER A 139 3.09 -12.43 16.47
N ASP A 140 2.57 -13.48 17.10
CA ASP A 140 2.96 -14.86 16.76
C ASP A 140 2.52 -15.25 15.34
N LEU A 141 1.43 -14.65 14.83
CA LEU A 141 1.04 -14.79 13.42
C LEU A 141 2.11 -14.22 12.49
N MET A 142 2.65 -13.03 12.80
CA MET A 142 3.73 -12.43 12.01
C MET A 142 5.02 -13.24 12.09
N LYS A 143 5.41 -13.73 13.27
CA LYS A 143 6.62 -14.57 13.44
C LYS A 143 6.55 -15.86 12.62
N ASN A 144 5.34 -16.40 12.43
CA ASN A 144 5.09 -17.61 11.68
C ASN A 144 4.65 -17.37 10.22
N PHE A 145 4.62 -16.11 9.76
CA PHE A 145 4.14 -15.75 8.42
C PHE A 145 4.84 -16.55 7.31
N PRO A 146 4.17 -17.08 6.29
CA PRO A 146 4.83 -17.94 5.30
C PRO A 146 5.98 -17.22 4.57
N LEU A 147 7.07 -17.90 4.21
CA LEU A 147 8.26 -17.27 3.60
C LEU A 147 8.36 -17.40 2.08
N GLN A 148 7.44 -18.14 1.45
CA GLN A 148 7.34 -18.15 -0.01
C GLN A 148 7.03 -16.74 -0.54
N PRO A 149 7.47 -16.39 -1.76
CA PRO A 149 7.11 -15.10 -2.35
C PRO A 149 5.58 -14.91 -2.42
N LEU A 150 5.13 -13.66 -2.28
CA LEU A 150 3.71 -13.32 -2.48
C LEU A 150 3.27 -13.69 -3.90
N THR A 151 2.05 -14.22 -4.03
CA THR A 151 1.44 -14.43 -5.34
C THR A 151 1.17 -13.07 -5.98
N PHE A 152 1.57 -12.88 -7.24
CA PHE A 152 1.32 -11.64 -7.96
C PHE A 152 0.02 -11.73 -8.77
N ALA A 153 -0.87 -10.74 -8.61
CA ALA A 153 -2.06 -10.54 -9.43
C ALA A 153 -2.11 -9.10 -9.97
N ARG A 154 -2.71 -8.94 -11.15
CA ARG A 154 -3.00 -7.64 -11.76
C ARG A 154 -4.48 -7.58 -12.10
N ASN A 155 -5.18 -6.60 -11.54
CA ASN A 155 -6.56 -6.30 -11.86
C ASN A 155 -6.61 -5.09 -12.80
N THR A 156 -7.12 -5.31 -14.01
CA THR A 156 -7.28 -4.28 -15.05
C THR A 156 -8.74 -3.88 -15.27
N HIS A 157 -9.67 -4.38 -14.45
CA HIS A 157 -11.10 -4.07 -14.53
C HIS A 157 -11.49 -2.82 -13.74
N VAL A 158 -10.54 -2.19 -13.07
CA VAL A 158 -10.72 -0.88 -12.44
C VAL A 158 -10.75 0.24 -13.48
N SER A 159 -11.28 1.40 -13.10
CA SER A 159 -11.26 2.59 -13.95
C SER A 159 -9.85 2.89 -14.46
N GLN A 160 -9.79 3.20 -15.75
CA GLN A 160 -8.57 3.50 -16.47
C GLN A 160 -8.44 5.02 -16.61
N ALA A 161 -7.27 5.56 -16.26
CA ALA A 161 -6.99 6.97 -16.37
C ALA A 161 -7.00 7.41 -17.84
N THR A 162 -7.78 8.43 -18.17
CA THR A 162 -7.78 9.04 -19.51
C THR A 162 -6.45 9.75 -19.82
N ASN A 163 -5.75 10.24 -18.80
CA ASN A 163 -4.40 10.78 -18.89
C ASN A 163 -3.51 10.15 -17.80
N ILE A 164 -2.27 9.78 -18.14
CA ILE A 164 -1.31 9.20 -17.18
C ILE A 164 -1.05 10.10 -15.97
N ALA A 165 -1.17 11.42 -16.11
CA ALA A 165 -1.04 12.38 -15.02
C ALA A 165 -2.10 12.15 -13.91
N ASN A 166 -3.26 11.59 -14.27
CA ASN A 166 -4.35 11.31 -13.34
C ASN A 166 -4.14 9.98 -12.58
N SER A 167 -3.21 9.13 -13.01
CA SER A 167 -2.99 7.79 -12.42
C SER A 167 -2.69 7.83 -10.92
N GLY A 168 -2.03 8.89 -10.44
CA GLY A 168 -1.73 9.07 -9.02
C GLY A 168 -2.98 9.22 -8.17
N MET A 169 -3.81 10.20 -8.52
CA MET A 169 -5.04 10.47 -7.77
C MET A 169 -6.06 9.34 -7.95
N LEU A 170 -6.18 8.76 -9.16
CA LEU A 170 -7.04 7.61 -9.37
C LEU A 170 -6.58 6.39 -8.56
N SER A 171 -5.27 6.17 -8.40
CA SER A 171 -4.76 5.12 -7.48
C SER A 171 -5.18 5.38 -6.03
N LEU A 172 -5.15 6.62 -5.54
CA LEU A 172 -5.64 6.95 -4.20
C LEU A 172 -7.13 6.64 -4.03
N LEU A 173 -7.97 7.04 -5.00
CA LEU A 173 -9.41 6.77 -4.97
C LEU A 173 -9.71 5.26 -4.92
N LEU A 174 -8.98 4.47 -5.70
CA LEU A 174 -9.10 3.02 -5.69
C LEU A 174 -8.77 2.42 -4.33
N LEU A 175 -7.73 2.92 -3.65
CA LEU A 175 -7.33 2.45 -2.32
C LEU A 175 -8.31 2.91 -1.24
N GLU A 176 -8.80 4.14 -1.29
CA GLU A 176 -9.84 4.67 -0.39
C GLU A 176 -11.15 3.88 -0.51
N ALA A 177 -11.57 3.61 -1.74
CA ALA A 177 -12.74 2.78 -2.01
C ALA A 177 -12.53 1.34 -1.51
N TYR A 178 -11.35 0.76 -1.75
CA TYR A 178 -11.03 -0.58 -1.25
C TYR A 178 -11.05 -0.62 0.29
N ALA A 179 -10.46 0.35 0.96
CA ALA A 179 -10.44 0.42 2.42
C ALA A 179 -11.86 0.46 3.00
N THR A 180 -12.79 1.17 2.34
CA THR A 180 -14.14 1.40 2.88
C THR A 180 -15.21 0.42 2.39
N GLY A 181 -14.92 -0.42 1.40
CA GLY A 181 -15.92 -1.33 0.83
C GLY A 181 -15.34 -2.46 -0.02
N GLY A 182 -14.05 -2.76 0.13
CA GLY A 182 -13.37 -3.84 -0.58
C GLY A 182 -13.32 -3.66 -2.10
N MET A 183 -13.04 -4.76 -2.78
CA MET A 183 -12.93 -4.79 -4.25
C MET A 183 -14.21 -4.33 -4.94
N ASP A 184 -15.38 -4.67 -4.37
CA ASP A 184 -16.69 -4.29 -4.90
C ASP A 184 -16.82 -2.77 -5.03
N LYS A 185 -16.39 -2.00 -4.01
CA LYS A 185 -16.41 -0.54 -4.11
C LYS A 185 -15.31 -0.01 -5.01
N ALA A 186 -14.12 -0.63 -4.99
CA ALA A 186 -12.97 -0.20 -5.79
C ALA A 186 -13.22 -0.26 -7.30
N VAL A 187 -13.89 -1.30 -7.81
CA VAL A 187 -14.18 -1.42 -9.27
C VAL A 187 -15.22 -0.42 -9.77
N HIS A 188 -16.00 0.19 -8.89
CA HIS A 188 -17.01 1.21 -9.23
C HIS A 188 -16.49 2.64 -9.16
N VAL A 189 -15.25 2.84 -8.69
CA VAL A 189 -14.58 4.16 -8.74
C VAL A 189 -14.57 4.64 -10.19
N LYS A 190 -14.94 5.90 -10.41
CA LYS A 190 -14.85 6.58 -11.71
C LYS A 190 -13.81 7.69 -11.64
N GLU A 191 -13.24 8.04 -12.79
CA GLU A 191 -12.38 9.21 -12.90
C GLU A 191 -13.19 10.52 -12.70
N ASP A 192 -14.48 10.48 -13.03
CA ASP A 192 -15.44 11.56 -12.75
C ASP A 192 -15.53 11.79 -11.23
N GLY A 193 -15.22 13.02 -10.79
CA GLY A 193 -15.15 13.38 -9.37
C GLY A 193 -13.74 13.36 -8.77
N MET A 194 -12.73 12.88 -9.52
CA MET A 194 -11.34 12.90 -9.07
C MET A 194 -10.85 14.31 -8.69
N ARG A 195 -11.25 15.33 -9.46
CA ARG A 195 -10.91 16.72 -9.17
C ARG A 195 -11.51 17.19 -7.84
N LEU A 196 -12.79 16.91 -7.61
CA LEU A 196 -13.47 17.30 -6.37
C LEU A 196 -12.78 16.63 -5.17
N ARG A 197 -12.50 15.33 -5.24
CA ARG A 197 -11.79 14.64 -4.16
C ARG A 197 -10.36 15.15 -3.95
N ALA A 198 -9.67 15.55 -5.02
CA ALA A 198 -8.35 16.17 -4.91
C ALA A 198 -8.43 17.53 -4.19
N GLU A 199 -9.44 18.35 -4.48
CA GLU A 199 -9.69 19.62 -3.79
C GLU A 199 -9.97 19.38 -2.30
N GLU A 200 -10.80 18.39 -1.96
CA GLU A 200 -11.07 17.99 -0.56
C GLU A 200 -9.80 17.51 0.16
N LEU A 201 -8.97 16.67 -0.49
CA LEU A 201 -7.71 16.20 0.11
C LEU A 201 -6.75 17.36 0.39
N VAL A 202 -6.73 18.40 -0.46
CA VAL A 202 -5.91 19.59 -0.21
C VAL A 202 -6.39 20.33 1.03
N VAL A 203 -7.70 20.45 1.23
CA VAL A 203 -8.28 21.03 2.46
C VAL A 203 -7.90 20.18 3.68
N GLN A 204 -8.11 18.87 3.62
CA GLN A 204 -7.75 17.95 4.72
C GLN A 204 -6.24 18.00 5.04
N MET A 205 -5.38 18.16 4.03
CA MET A 205 -3.95 18.35 4.22
C MET A 205 -3.60 19.65 4.91
N TYR A 206 -4.29 20.74 4.58
CA TYR A 206 -4.11 22.01 5.25
C TYR A 206 -4.52 21.92 6.72
N GLU A 207 -5.70 21.38 7.00
CA GLU A 207 -6.22 21.19 8.37
C GLU A 207 -5.28 20.29 9.21
N HIS A 208 -4.81 19.19 8.63
CA HIS A 208 -3.87 18.28 9.29
C HIS A 208 -2.53 18.95 9.64
N CYS A 209 -2.04 19.87 8.79
CA CYS A 209 -0.75 20.53 8.98
C CYS A 209 -0.82 21.81 9.83
N CYS A 210 -1.95 22.52 9.80
CA CYS A 210 -2.09 23.87 10.37
C CYS A 210 -3.08 23.96 11.54
N GLY A 211 -3.84 22.90 11.84
CA GLY A 211 -4.95 22.93 12.79
C GLY A 211 -6.27 23.35 12.13
N GLU A 212 -7.40 23.06 12.80
CA GLU A 212 -8.73 23.49 12.35
C GLU A 212 -8.85 25.02 12.29
N LEU A 213 -9.61 25.55 11.32
CA LEU A 213 -9.95 26.98 11.19
C LEU A 213 -10.95 27.42 12.27
#